data_AF-A0A6H1X0E9-F1
#
_entry.id   AF-A0A6H1X0E9-F1
#
_cell.length_a   1.000
_cell.length_b   1.000
_cell.length_c   1.000
_cell.angle_alpha   90.00
_cell.angle_beta   90.00
_cell.angle_gamma   90.00
#
_symmetry.space_group_name_H-M   'P 1'
#
loop_
_entity.id
_entity.type
_entity.pdbx_description
1 polymer ?
#
loop_
_entity_poly.entity_id
_entity_poly.type
_entity_poly.pdbx_seq_one_letter_code
_entity_poly.pdbx_strand_id
1 'polypeptide(L)'
;MLVDSIKINIKKKDAAKIIFAKTPLISKIVQFNNKAEDIHLEYIEFKILKYEVVSKKGSVSFFRNNSKKFNITMIVNTYSGYSESVDKMPMTVKRYVPKSCVKKSKVNDYEIIEEVKKQIIKYIEKKYKSDLLDNMNIQNIKLVENKSIYKPYWVANYNGKNIFLDA
;
A
#
# COMPACT_ATOMS: atom_id res chain seq x y z
N MET A 1 11.76 -16.08 -5.73
CA MET A 1 10.33 -15.93 -6.07
C MET A 1 10.20 -14.83 -7.10
N LEU A 2 9.58 -15.09 -8.26
CA LEU A 2 9.33 -14.05 -9.26
C LEU A 2 8.08 -13.26 -8.86
N VAL A 3 8.20 -11.94 -8.69
CA VAL A 3 7.11 -11.08 -8.20
C VAL A 3 6.99 -9.78 -8.98
N ASP A 4 5.83 -9.14 -8.88
CA ASP A 4 5.66 -7.74 -9.27
C ASP A 4 6.17 -6.83 -8.14
N SER A 5 7.25 -6.10 -8.38
CA SER A 5 7.83 -5.18 -7.41
C SER A 5 7.69 -3.74 -7.88
N ILE A 6 7.41 -2.80 -6.98
CA ILE A 6 7.47 -1.37 -7.29
C ILE A 6 8.90 -1.04 -7.79
N LYS A 7 8.98 -0.24 -8.84
CA LYS A 7 10.27 0.13 -9.44
C LYS A 7 11.16 0.81 -8.40
N ILE A 8 12.37 0.28 -8.23
CA ILE A 8 13.44 0.90 -7.43
C ILE A 8 13.98 2.11 -8.20
N ASN A 9 14.01 3.26 -7.55
CA ASN A 9 14.51 4.50 -8.11
C ASN A 9 15.86 4.92 -7.49
N ILE A 10 16.17 4.46 -6.28
CA ILE A 10 17.36 4.78 -5.52
C ILE A 10 18.34 3.60 -5.57
N LYS A 11 19.55 3.85 -6.09
CA LYS A 11 20.62 2.87 -6.11
C LYS A 11 21.24 2.72 -4.72
N LYS A 12 21.82 1.55 -4.42
CA LYS A 12 22.48 1.25 -3.13
C LYS A 12 23.48 2.33 -2.70
N LYS A 13 24.30 2.85 -3.63
CA LYS A 13 25.28 3.91 -3.32
C LYS A 13 24.63 5.21 -2.86
N ASP A 14 23.50 5.58 -3.47
CA ASP A 14 22.78 6.80 -3.13
C ASP A 14 21.97 6.62 -1.83
N ALA A 15 21.40 5.43 -1.63
CA ALA A 15 20.79 5.05 -0.36
C ALA A 15 21.78 5.16 0.81
N ALA A 16 23.01 4.65 0.64
CA ALA A 16 24.06 4.77 1.64
C ALA A 16 24.37 6.23 2.01
N LYS A 17 24.46 7.11 1.02
CA LYS A 17 24.67 8.55 1.24
C LYS A 17 23.52 9.19 2.00
N ILE A 18 22.28 8.93 1.59
CA ILE A 18 21.08 9.50 2.22
C ILE A 18 20.98 9.04 3.68
N ILE A 19 21.22 7.76 3.93
CA ILE A 19 21.14 7.22 5.28
C ILE A 19 22.26 7.81 6.15
N PHE A 20 23.50 7.87 5.65
CA PHE A 20 24.61 8.51 6.36
C PHE A 20 24.33 9.99 6.68
N ALA A 21 23.68 10.72 5.78
CA ALA A 21 23.31 12.11 6.01
C ALA A 21 22.32 12.25 7.18
N LYS A 22 21.33 11.35 7.29
CA LYS A 22 20.32 11.32 8.35
C LYS A 22 20.86 10.88 9.72
N THR A 23 22.05 10.29 9.78
CA THR A 23 22.67 9.85 11.03
C THR A 23 23.23 11.07 11.82
N PRO A 24 22.97 11.18 13.15
CA PRO A 24 23.46 12.29 13.98
C PRO A 24 24.99 12.43 13.98
N LEU A 25 25.50 13.65 14.16
CA LEU A 25 26.95 13.96 14.15
C LEU A 25 27.76 13.23 15.24
N ILE A 26 27.19 13.05 16.43
CA ILE A 26 27.85 12.35 17.55
C ILE A 26 28.12 10.88 17.19
N SER A 27 27.18 10.23 16.48
CA SER A 27 27.39 8.88 15.92
C SER A 27 28.41 8.85 14.78
N LYS A 28 28.60 9.94 14.02
CA LYS A 28 29.58 10.01 12.91
C LYS A 28 31.03 10.02 13.39
N ILE A 29 31.32 10.64 14.54
CA ILE A 29 32.69 10.76 15.08
C ILE A 29 33.18 9.42 15.64
N VAL A 30 32.32 8.66 16.31
CA VAL A 30 32.64 7.29 16.82
C VAL A 30 32.83 6.29 15.67
N GLN A 31 32.38 6.62 14.45
CA GLN A 31 32.25 5.70 13.32
C GLN A 31 33.21 5.97 12.15
N PHE A 32 34.20 6.85 12.28
CA PHE A 32 35.23 7.00 11.22
C PHE A 32 35.98 5.69 10.90
N ASN A 33 35.90 4.67 11.78
CA ASN A 33 36.42 3.32 11.54
C ASN A 33 35.36 2.26 11.15
N ASN A 34 34.06 2.50 11.33
CA ASN A 34 33.02 1.51 11.01
C ASN A 34 32.14 2.03 9.88
N LYS A 35 32.44 1.57 8.65
CA LYS A 35 31.57 1.79 7.49
C LYS A 35 30.19 1.20 7.82
N ALA A 36 29.12 1.78 7.28
CA ALA A 36 27.80 1.15 7.30
C ALA A 36 27.86 -0.13 6.47
N GLU A 37 28.25 -1.24 7.10
CA GLU A 37 28.67 -2.47 6.41
C GLU A 37 27.48 -3.28 5.89
N ASP A 38 26.29 -3.09 6.46
CA ASP A 38 25.13 -3.93 6.17
C ASP A 38 23.96 -3.10 5.61
N ILE A 39 24.10 -2.67 4.36
CA ILE A 39 23.00 -2.07 3.58
C ILE A 39 22.46 -3.13 2.61
N HIS A 40 21.25 -3.57 2.86
CA HIS A 40 20.54 -4.55 2.04
C HIS A 40 19.13 -4.07 1.70
N LEU A 41 18.53 -4.78 0.75
CA LEU A 41 17.20 -4.47 0.25
C LEU A 41 16.20 -5.48 0.81
N GLU A 42 15.13 -4.98 1.39
CA GLU A 42 13.99 -5.77 1.84
C GLU A 42 12.72 -5.35 1.10
N TYR A 43 11.69 -6.17 1.23
CA TYR A 43 10.42 -5.98 0.54
C TYR A 43 9.25 -6.17 1.52
N ILE A 44 8.25 -5.31 1.43
CA ILE A 44 6.95 -5.50 2.08
C ILE A 44 5.93 -5.85 1.01
N GLU A 45 5.10 -6.85 1.28
CA GLU A 45 3.96 -7.16 0.44
C GLU A 45 2.86 -6.12 0.64
N PHE A 46 2.31 -5.66 -0.49
CA PHE A 46 1.12 -4.85 -0.56
C PHE A 46 0.09 -5.59 -1.40
N LYS A 47 -1.17 -5.55 -0.99
CA LYS A 47 -2.29 -6.06 -1.79
C LYS A 47 -2.99 -4.93 -2.50
N ILE A 48 -3.16 -5.10 -3.81
CA ILE A 48 -4.03 -4.28 -4.64
C ILE A 48 -5.38 -4.99 -4.69
N LEU A 49 -6.40 -4.32 -4.20
CA LEU A 49 -7.78 -4.78 -4.22
C LEU A 49 -8.60 -3.84 -5.08
N LYS A 50 -9.16 -4.35 -6.18
CA LYS A 50 -10.10 -3.58 -7.01
C LYS A 50 -11.51 -4.02 -6.72
N TYR A 51 -12.36 -3.06 -6.38
CA TYR A 51 -13.77 -3.29 -6.11
C TYR A 51 -14.64 -2.59 -7.14
N GLU A 52 -15.66 -3.30 -7.61
CA GLU A 52 -16.82 -2.72 -8.29
C GLU A 52 -17.92 -2.54 -7.25
N VAL A 53 -18.32 -1.29 -7.02
CA VAL A 53 -19.42 -0.93 -6.13
C VAL A 53 -20.61 -0.48 -6.94
N VAL A 54 -21.76 -1.11 -6.71
CA VAL A 54 -23.02 -0.75 -7.35
C VAL A 54 -23.91 -0.09 -6.31
N SER A 55 -24.28 1.17 -6.54
CA SER A 55 -25.31 1.85 -5.77
C SER A 55 -26.57 2.04 -6.59
N LYS A 56 -27.73 2.03 -5.94
CA LYS A 56 -28.99 2.49 -6.54
C LYS A 56 -29.46 3.74 -5.84
N LYS A 57 -29.99 4.67 -6.63
CA LYS A 57 -30.76 5.80 -6.12
C LYS A 57 -32.14 5.30 -5.68
N GLY A 58 -32.49 5.50 -4.41
CA GLY A 58 -33.87 5.34 -3.95
C GLY A 58 -34.74 6.40 -4.63
N SER A 59 -35.60 5.99 -5.55
CA SER A 59 -36.58 6.86 -6.20
C SER A 59 -37.94 6.68 -5.52
N VAL A 60 -38.62 7.79 -5.22
CA VAL A 60 -40.05 7.80 -4.80
C VAL A 60 -40.98 7.45 -5.97
N SER A 61 -40.49 7.54 -7.22
CA SER A 61 -41.24 7.18 -8.43
C SER A 61 -40.84 5.79 -8.96
N PHE A 62 -41.84 4.96 -9.26
CA PHE A 62 -41.71 3.55 -9.64
C PHE A 62 -40.94 3.25 -10.95
N PHE A 63 -40.39 4.25 -11.68
CA PHE A 63 -40.00 4.06 -13.09
C PHE A 63 -38.57 4.42 -13.50
N ARG A 64 -37.66 4.84 -12.59
CA ARG A 64 -36.23 5.05 -12.95
C ARG A 64 -35.26 4.49 -11.91
N ASN A 65 -34.88 3.23 -12.11
CA ASN A 65 -33.78 2.59 -11.39
C ASN A 65 -32.43 3.05 -11.96
N ASN A 66 -31.97 4.24 -11.59
CA ASN A 66 -30.61 4.66 -11.94
C ASN A 66 -29.61 4.00 -10.99
N SER A 67 -28.93 2.95 -11.47
CA SER A 67 -27.78 2.36 -10.79
C SER A 67 -26.50 3.09 -11.19
N LYS A 68 -25.69 3.52 -10.21
CA LYS A 68 -24.34 4.03 -10.43
C LYS A 68 -23.33 2.93 -10.11
N LYS A 69 -22.28 2.84 -10.93
CA LYS A 69 -21.15 1.92 -10.72
C LYS A 69 -19.90 2.73 -10.40
N PHE A 70 -19.16 2.30 -9.38
CA PHE A 70 -17.89 2.88 -8.98
C PHE A 70 -16.81 1.82 -8.99
N ASN A 71 -15.68 2.13 -9.60
CA ASN A 71 -14.49 1.30 -9.53
C ASN A 71 -13.54 1.93 -8.53
N ILE A 72 -13.24 1.23 -7.44
CA ILE A 72 -12.36 1.71 -6.38
C ILE A 72 -11.18 0.77 -6.30
N THR A 73 -9.97 1.34 -6.36
CA THR A 73 -8.74 0.57 -6.13
C THR A 73 -8.16 0.94 -4.78
N MET A 74 -7.91 -0.09 -3.96
CA MET A 74 -7.33 0.03 -2.64
C MET A 74 -5.96 -0.63 -2.63
N ILE A 75 -4.99 0.04 -2.03
CA ILE A 75 -3.67 -0.52 -1.76
C ILE A 75 -3.56 -0.77 -0.26
N VAL A 76 -3.20 -1.99 0.14
CA VAL A 76 -3.13 -2.41 1.53
C VAL A 76 -1.72 -2.88 1.85
N ASN A 77 -1.11 -2.31 2.89
CA ASN A 77 0.13 -2.81 3.47
C ASN A 77 -0.18 -4.03 4.35
N THR A 78 0.27 -5.22 3.94
CA THR A 78 -0.06 -6.46 4.68
C THR A 78 0.70 -6.59 6.01
N TYR A 79 1.76 -5.80 6.21
CA TYR A 79 2.52 -5.78 7.46
C TYR A 79 1.88 -4.89 8.53
N SER A 80 1.31 -3.73 8.16
CA SER A 80 0.69 -2.79 9.11
C SER A 80 -0.83 -2.82 9.12
N GLY A 81 -1.47 -3.39 8.09
CA GLY A 81 -2.92 -3.31 7.88
C GLY A 81 -3.40 -1.94 7.37
N TYR A 82 -2.50 -0.98 7.15
CA TYR A 82 -2.88 0.32 6.60
C TYR A 82 -3.33 0.18 5.16
N SER A 83 -4.42 0.86 4.80
CA SER A 83 -4.97 0.86 3.45
C SER A 83 -5.40 2.23 2.99
N GLU A 84 -5.28 2.47 1.69
CA GLU A 84 -5.59 3.75 1.07
C GLU A 84 -6.19 3.55 -0.32
N SER A 85 -7.16 4.40 -0.69
CA SER A 85 -7.72 4.43 -2.03
C SER A 85 -6.79 5.20 -2.96
N VAL A 86 -6.49 4.65 -4.13
CA VAL A 86 -5.62 5.30 -5.11
C VAL A 86 -6.27 5.33 -6.49
N ASP A 87 -6.05 6.43 -7.20
CA ASP A 87 -6.53 6.58 -8.58
C ASP A 87 -5.54 5.98 -9.60
N LYS A 88 -4.23 6.03 -9.28
CA LYS A 88 -3.16 5.56 -10.16
C LYS A 88 -2.31 4.48 -9.49
N MET A 89 -2.07 3.41 -10.23
CA MET A 89 -1.20 2.32 -9.79
C MET A 89 0.28 2.72 -9.80
N PRO A 90 1.07 2.28 -8.81
CA PRO A 90 2.51 2.44 -8.86
C PRO A 90 3.08 1.64 -10.03
N MET A 91 4.16 2.14 -10.64
CA MET A 91 4.86 1.40 -11.69
C MET A 91 5.55 0.16 -11.11
N THR A 92 5.19 -1.01 -11.62
CA THR A 92 5.75 -2.30 -11.19
C THR A 92 6.62 -2.93 -12.27
N VAL A 93 7.63 -3.67 -11.84
CA VAL A 93 8.52 -4.48 -12.69
C VAL A 93 8.59 -5.91 -12.15
N LYS A 94 8.74 -6.89 -13.05
CA LYS A 94 8.98 -8.28 -12.66
C LYS A 94 10.40 -8.42 -12.09
N ARG A 95 10.53 -9.00 -10.89
CA ARG A 95 11.84 -9.22 -10.25
C ARG A 95 11.87 -10.52 -9.46
N TYR A 96 13.02 -11.19 -9.47
CA TYR A 96 13.30 -12.28 -8.55
C TYR A 96 13.70 -11.75 -7.17
N VAL A 97 12.93 -12.12 -6.15
CA VAL A 97 13.16 -11.75 -4.75
C VAL A 97 13.33 -13.01 -3.89
N PRO A 98 14.38 -13.08 -3.04
CA PRO A 98 14.49 -14.14 -2.04
C PRO A 98 13.39 -14.02 -0.98
N LYS A 99 12.76 -15.15 -0.61
CA LYS A 99 11.68 -15.14 0.40
C LYS A 99 12.14 -14.60 1.75
N SER A 100 13.41 -14.79 2.10
CA SER A 100 14.03 -14.27 3.34
C SER A 100 14.07 -12.74 3.39
N CYS A 101 14.08 -12.05 2.25
CA CYS A 101 14.10 -10.59 2.17
C CYS A 101 12.70 -9.97 2.15
N VAL A 102 11.64 -10.79 2.28
CA VAL A 102 10.25 -10.32 2.30
C VAL A 102 9.75 -10.33 3.74
N LYS A 103 9.29 -9.17 4.23
CA LYS A 103 8.57 -9.10 5.50
C LYS A 103 7.27 -9.87 5.41
N LYS A 104 7.09 -10.80 6.35
CA LYS A 104 5.88 -11.60 6.45
C LYS A 104 4.67 -10.70 6.72
N SER A 105 3.56 -10.99 6.05
CA SER A 105 2.26 -10.40 6.40
C SER A 105 1.94 -10.67 7.87
N LYS A 106 1.38 -9.67 8.55
CA LYS A 106 0.84 -9.83 9.91
C LYS A 106 -0.67 -10.05 9.92
N VAL A 107 -1.34 -9.76 8.81
CA VAL A 107 -2.80 -9.75 8.70
C VAL A 107 -3.25 -10.80 7.70
N ASN A 108 -4.35 -11.47 8.00
CA ASN A 108 -4.94 -12.46 7.10
C ASN A 108 -5.66 -11.76 5.92
N ASP A 109 -5.64 -12.38 4.75
CA ASP A 109 -6.29 -11.89 3.52
C ASP A 109 -7.79 -11.63 3.72
N TYR A 110 -8.47 -12.50 4.45
CA TYR A 110 -9.90 -12.34 4.75
C TYR A 110 -10.18 -11.08 5.57
N GLU A 111 -9.40 -10.84 6.62
CA GLU A 111 -9.52 -9.66 7.48
C GLU A 111 -9.26 -8.38 6.70
N ILE A 112 -8.24 -8.40 5.83
CA ILE A 112 -7.94 -7.29 4.93
C ILE A 112 -9.15 -6.94 4.04
N ILE A 113 -9.77 -7.94 3.41
CA ILE A 113 -10.89 -7.73 2.48
C ILE A 113 -12.09 -7.11 3.20
N GLU A 114 -12.42 -7.61 4.40
CA GLU A 114 -13.55 -7.11 5.18
C GLU A 114 -13.30 -5.69 5.71
N GLU A 115 -12.10 -5.39 6.19
CA GLU A 115 -11.78 -4.05 6.67
C GLU A 115 -11.78 -3.02 5.53
N VAL A 116 -11.28 -3.41 4.36
CA VAL A 116 -11.31 -2.54 3.17
C VAL A 116 -12.73 -2.29 2.68
N LYS A 117 -13.63 -3.29 2.71
CA LYS A 117 -15.06 -3.07 2.40
C LYS A 117 -15.68 -2.01 3.31
N LYS A 118 -15.42 -2.05 4.62
CA LYS A 118 -15.90 -1.02 5.57
C LYS A 118 -15.35 0.36 5.23
N GLN A 119 -14.07 0.46 4.87
CA GLN A 119 -13.47 1.74 4.47
C GLN A 119 -14.08 2.29 3.18
N ILE A 120 -14.37 1.42 2.20
CA ILE A 120 -15.04 1.80 0.95
C ILE A 120 -16.43 2.38 1.22
N ILE A 121 -17.21 1.75 2.10
CA ILE A 121 -18.55 2.25 2.50
C ILE A 121 -18.40 3.67 3.07
N LYS A 122 -17.52 3.86 4.06
CA LYS A 122 -17.26 5.17 4.68
C LYS A 122 -16.78 6.21 3.66
N TYR A 123 -15.93 5.81 2.71
CA TYR A 123 -15.42 6.69 1.66
C TYR A 123 -16.55 7.18 0.75
N ILE A 124 -17.42 6.27 0.30
CA ILE A 124 -18.56 6.60 -0.56
C ILE A 124 -19.55 7.49 0.20
N GLU A 125 -19.91 7.12 1.43
CA GLU A 125 -20.80 7.91 2.30
C GLU A 125 -20.27 9.35 2.48
N LYS A 126 -18.96 9.51 2.72
CA LYS A 126 -18.34 10.83 2.88
C LYS A 126 -18.27 11.62 1.58
N LYS A 127 -17.86 10.98 0.48
CA LYS A 127 -17.64 11.64 -0.82
C LYS A 127 -18.94 12.12 -1.46
N TYR A 128 -20.01 11.34 -1.32
CA TYR A 128 -21.32 11.65 -1.89
C TYR A 128 -22.31 12.18 -0.84
N LYS A 129 -21.80 12.62 0.33
CA LYS A 129 -22.62 13.25 1.38
C LYS A 129 -23.30 14.53 0.92
N SER A 130 -22.80 15.26 -0.07
CA SER A 130 -23.49 16.44 -0.61
C SER A 130 -24.62 16.07 -1.58
N ASP A 131 -24.61 14.86 -2.16
CA ASP A 131 -25.68 14.34 -3.01
C ASP A 131 -26.89 13.84 -2.18
N LEU A 132 -27.01 14.27 -0.91
CA LEU A 132 -28.00 13.88 0.12
C LEU A 132 -29.50 14.05 -0.26
N LEU A 133 -29.82 14.46 -1.49
CA LEU A 133 -31.16 14.32 -2.06
C LEU A 133 -31.39 12.94 -2.72
N ASP A 134 -30.33 12.17 -2.92
CA ASP A 134 -30.34 10.84 -3.51
C ASP A 134 -29.98 9.81 -2.44
N ASN A 135 -30.97 9.10 -1.91
CA ASN A 135 -30.80 7.92 -1.06
C ASN A 135 -29.95 6.85 -1.78
N MET A 136 -28.62 6.98 -1.78
CA MET A 136 -27.70 6.03 -2.40
C MET A 136 -27.55 4.82 -1.50
N ASN A 137 -28.29 3.77 -1.79
CA ASN A 137 -28.12 2.48 -1.13
C ASN A 137 -27.06 1.69 -1.88
N ILE A 138 -25.96 1.38 -1.20
CA ILE A 138 -24.96 0.42 -1.70
C ILE A 138 -25.63 -0.95 -1.76
N GLN A 139 -25.79 -1.48 -2.97
CA GLN A 139 -26.42 -2.79 -3.16
C GLN A 139 -25.39 -3.92 -3.13
N ASN A 140 -24.21 -3.66 -3.70
CA ASN A 140 -23.19 -4.68 -3.85
C ASN A 140 -21.79 -4.06 -3.86
N ILE A 141 -20.85 -4.74 -3.20
CA ILE A 141 -19.42 -4.47 -3.24
C ILE A 141 -18.73 -5.76 -3.67
N LYS A 142 -18.35 -5.83 -4.95
CA LYS A 142 -17.71 -7.01 -5.53
C LYS A 142 -16.21 -6.80 -5.63
N LEU A 143 -15.43 -7.70 -5.06
CA LEU A 143 -13.98 -7.77 -5.31
C LEU A 143 -13.74 -8.34 -6.71
N VAL A 144 -13.10 -7.56 -7.57
CA VAL A 144 -12.81 -7.89 -8.98
C VAL A 144 -11.37 -8.37 -9.14
N GLU A 145 -10.43 -7.77 -8.42
CA GLU A 145 -9.01 -8.13 -8.49
C GLU A 145 -8.40 -8.16 -7.10
N ASN A 146 -7.61 -9.20 -6.81
CA ASN A 146 -6.75 -9.30 -5.64
C ASN A 146 -5.35 -9.68 -6.12
N LYS A 147 -4.42 -8.72 -6.04
CA LYS A 147 -3.05 -8.88 -6.56
C LYS A 147 -2.03 -8.45 -5.53
N SER A 148 -0.98 -9.25 -5.35
CA SER A 148 0.17 -8.88 -4.52
C SER A 148 1.23 -8.12 -5.33
N ILE A 149 1.71 -7.01 -4.80
CA ILE A 149 2.88 -6.26 -5.27
C ILE A 149 3.86 -6.06 -4.12
N TYR A 150 5.13 -5.89 -4.41
CA TYR A 150 6.18 -5.80 -3.39
C TYR A 150 6.85 -4.43 -3.41
N LYS A 151 6.69 -3.67 -2.33
CA LYS A 151 7.37 -2.37 -2.15
C LYS A 151 8.77 -2.62 -1.62
N PRO A 152 9.83 -2.27 -2.38
CA PRO A 152 11.20 -2.38 -1.91
C PRO A 152 11.56 -1.23 -0.96
N TYR A 153 12.42 -1.50 0.01
CA TYR A 153 13.04 -0.49 0.87
C TYR A 153 14.45 -0.94 1.27
N TRP A 154 15.34 0.02 1.42
CA TRP A 154 16.68 -0.18 1.95
C TRP A 154 16.64 -0.26 3.47
N VAL A 155 17.37 -1.22 4.00
CA VAL A 155 17.65 -1.38 5.42
C VAL A 155 19.14 -1.16 5.61
N ALA A 156 19.48 -0.42 6.66
CA ALA A 156 20.85 -0.25 7.07
C ALA A 156 20.97 -0.34 8.58
N ASN A 157 21.92 -1.11 9.08
CA ASN A 157 22.22 -1.18 10.50
C ASN A 157 23.26 -0.12 10.89
N TYR A 158 22.91 0.73 11.87
CA TYR A 158 23.80 1.70 12.48
C TYR A 158 23.83 1.49 14.00
N ASN A 159 24.94 0.97 14.53
CA ASN A 159 25.13 0.68 15.96
C ASN A 159 23.95 -0.11 16.58
N GLY A 160 23.47 -1.15 15.89
CA GLY A 160 22.35 -1.98 16.36
C GLY A 160 20.97 -1.37 16.10
N LYS A 161 20.88 -0.17 15.52
CA LYS A 161 19.61 0.45 15.12
C LYS A 161 19.41 0.34 13.61
N ASN A 162 18.26 -0.18 13.21
CA ASN A 162 17.90 -0.25 11.79
C ASN A 162 17.32 1.09 11.31
N ILE A 163 17.89 1.61 10.22
CA ILE A 163 17.38 2.77 9.48
C ILE A 163 16.73 2.26 8.20
N PHE A 164 15.55 2.78 7.90
CA PHE A 164 14.76 2.41 6.74
C PHE A 164 14.68 3.55 5.74
N LEU A 165 14.81 3.24 4.45
CA LEU A 165 14.69 4.20 3.36
C LEU A 165 13.92 3.57 2.21
N ASP A 166 12.89 4.24 1.71
CA ASP A 166 12.18 3.79 0.50
C ASP A 166 13.14 3.70 -0.70
N ALA A 167 13.04 2.61 -1.47
CA ALA A 167 13.98 2.28 -2.55
C ALA A 167 13.56 2.79 -3.93
#